data_AF-A0A7Y0EPZ4-F1
#
_entry.id   AF-A0A7Y0EPZ4-F1
#
_cell.length_a   1.000
_cell.length_b   1.000
_cell.length_c   1.000
_cell.angle_alpha   90.00
_cell.angle_beta   90.00
_cell.angle_gamma   90.00
#
_symmetry.space_group_name_H-M   'P 1'
#
loop_
_entity.id
_entity.type
_entity.pdbx_description
1 polymer ?
#
loop_
_entity_poly.entity_id
_entity_poly.type
_entity_poly.pdbx_seq_one_letter_code
_entity_poly.pdbx_strand_id
1 'polypeptide(L)'
;MEYSGYFFGMRRSHPLPSYDGFIIIELSERPVRYHIQPLFVGAATPQECHTMAMAACRIACLAADAIRGRYNVERFARSMTRPCMERLQVMQELLDTHMLSHPDMKARFCYLPTVPTFIEGMLISNDTIEMTVLMTIGSEPLRVNLKFRYVGSRWMCSFADLG
;
A
#
# COMPACT_ATOMS: atom_id res chain seq x y z
N MET A 1 54.40 -0.53 25.50
CA MET A 1 53.01 -1.02 25.62
C MET A 1 52.13 0.21 25.74
N GLU A 2 51.76 0.80 24.61
CA GLU A 2 50.90 1.99 24.57
C GLU A 2 49.66 1.60 23.78
N TYR A 3 48.54 1.50 24.49
CA TYR A 3 47.23 1.27 23.90
C TYR A 3 46.77 2.57 23.23
N SER A 4 46.93 2.65 21.91
CA SER A 4 46.31 3.69 21.10
C SER A 4 44.79 3.44 21.10
N GLY A 5 44.06 4.30 21.80
CA GLY A 5 42.61 4.29 21.84
C GLY A 5 42.04 4.56 20.46
N TYR A 6 41.42 3.54 19.86
CA TYR A 6 40.56 3.71 18.70
C TYR A 6 39.35 4.55 19.11
N PHE A 7 39.39 5.84 18.79
CA PHE A 7 38.20 6.69 18.76
C PHE A 7 37.23 6.10 17.73
N PHE A 8 36.24 5.34 18.20
CA PHE A 8 35.04 5.05 17.43
C PHE A 8 34.39 6.40 17.13
N GLY A 9 34.57 6.89 15.90
CA GLY A 9 33.86 8.04 15.40
C GLY A 9 32.37 7.75 15.50
N MET A 10 31.70 8.33 16.49
CA MET A 10 30.25 8.46 16.53
C MET A 10 29.84 9.19 15.23
N ARG A 11 29.45 8.42 14.20
CA ARG A 11 28.73 8.98 13.07
C ARG A 11 27.49 9.65 13.66
N ARG A 12 27.39 10.97 13.53
CA ARG A 12 26.16 11.70 13.80
C ARG A 12 25.07 11.12 12.91
N SER A 13 24.25 10.23 13.47
CA SER A 13 23.06 9.72 12.81
C SER A 13 22.09 10.89 12.70
N HIS A 14 22.06 11.53 11.53
CA HIS A 14 21.01 12.49 11.25
C HIS A 14 19.73 11.68 11.03
N PRO A 15 18.59 12.10 11.60
CA PRO A 15 17.34 11.39 11.37
C PRO A 15 17.05 11.38 9.87
N LEU A 16 16.61 10.22 9.36
CA LEU A 16 16.20 10.08 7.97
C LEU A 16 15.00 11.00 7.71
N PRO A 17 14.92 11.66 6.54
CA PRO A 17 13.81 12.56 6.23
C PRO A 17 12.49 11.78 6.17
N SER A 18 11.39 12.35 6.68
CA SER A 18 10.06 11.82 6.42
C SER A 18 9.43 12.50 5.20
N TYR A 19 8.56 11.77 4.49
CA TYR A 19 7.78 12.31 3.39
C TYR A 19 6.30 12.26 3.74
N ASP A 20 5.77 13.42 4.11
CA ASP A 20 4.36 13.60 4.46
C ASP A 20 3.63 14.37 3.36
N GLY A 21 2.33 14.12 3.22
CA GLY A 21 1.49 14.92 2.33
C GLY A 21 0.05 14.44 2.28
N PHE A 22 -0.67 14.94 1.28
CA PHE A 22 -2.09 14.71 1.11
C PHE A 22 -2.42 14.34 -0.34
N ILE A 23 -3.34 13.39 -0.52
CA ILE A 23 -3.92 13.04 -1.81
C ILE A 23 -5.35 13.58 -1.83
N ILE A 24 -5.64 14.44 -2.79
CA ILE A 24 -6.99 14.95 -3.02
C ILE A 24 -7.73 13.91 -3.87
N ILE A 25 -8.85 13.42 -3.36
CA ILE A 25 -9.75 12.52 -4.09
C ILE A 25 -10.95 13.37 -4.47
N GLU A 26 -11.21 13.55 -5.77
CA GLU A 26 -12.21 14.49 -6.30
C GLU A 26 -13.61 14.33 -5.69
N LEU A 27 -13.97 13.11 -5.25
CA LEU A 27 -15.27 12.78 -4.66
C LEU A 27 -15.30 12.81 -3.13
N SER A 28 -14.17 13.13 -2.47
CA SER A 28 -14.06 13.19 -1.01
C SER A 28 -13.71 14.61 -0.57
N GLU A 29 -14.52 15.15 0.34
CA GLU A 29 -14.20 16.44 1.01
C GLU A 29 -12.98 16.34 1.93
N ARG A 30 -12.57 15.10 2.29
CA ARG A 30 -11.43 14.84 3.17
C ARG A 30 -10.24 14.32 2.36
N PRO A 31 -9.10 15.03 2.34
CA PRO A 31 -7.91 14.53 1.68
C PRO A 31 -7.34 13.34 2.46
N VAL A 32 -6.75 12.39 1.74
CA VAL A 32 -6.08 11.23 2.33
C VAL A 32 -4.67 11.64 2.70
N ARG A 33 -4.35 11.65 3.99
CA ARG A 33 -2.99 11.90 4.44
C ARG A 33 -2.11 10.67 4.15
N TYR A 34 -0.88 10.89 3.73
CA TYR A 34 0.15 9.85 3.72
C TYR A 34 1.37 10.25 4.54
N HIS A 35 2.06 9.26 5.06
CA HIS A 35 3.35 9.37 5.73
C HIS A 35 4.26 8.25 5.23
N ILE A 36 5.43 8.58 4.68
CA ILE A 36 6.42 7.61 4.21
C ILE A 36 7.73 7.86 4.93
N GLN A 37 8.23 6.83 5.62
CA GLN A 37 9.50 6.86 6.33
C GLN A 37 10.55 5.97 5.64
N PRO A 38 11.68 6.53 5.19
CA PRO A 38 12.83 5.75 4.76
C PRO A 38 13.50 5.06 5.94
N LEU A 39 13.96 3.83 5.68
CA LEU A 39 14.75 3.03 6.62
C LEU A 39 16.25 3.05 6.28
N PHE A 40 16.64 3.74 5.22
CA PHE A 40 18.02 3.88 4.77
C PHE A 40 18.28 5.26 4.15
N VAL A 41 19.55 5.61 3.98
CA VAL A 41 19.95 6.82 3.25
C VAL A 41 19.79 6.55 1.75
N GLY A 42 18.71 7.09 1.18
CA GLY A 42 18.33 6.88 -0.21
C GLY A 42 18.12 8.16 -0.99
N ALA A 43 18.00 8.02 -2.31
CA ALA A 43 17.79 9.13 -3.25
C ALA A 43 16.31 9.43 -3.54
N ALA A 44 15.38 8.79 -2.82
CA ALA A 44 13.95 8.97 -3.06
C ALA A 44 13.57 10.45 -2.93
N THR A 45 12.88 10.94 -3.95
CA THR A 45 12.41 12.32 -3.98
C THR A 45 11.00 12.41 -3.36
N PRO A 46 10.61 13.56 -2.78
CA PRO A 46 9.24 13.77 -2.30
C PRO A 46 8.17 13.48 -3.36
N GLN A 47 8.46 13.79 -4.63
CA GLN A 47 7.55 13.57 -5.76
C GLN A 47 7.36 12.08 -6.07
N GLU A 48 8.42 11.28 -6.01
CA GLU A 48 8.33 9.83 -6.15
C GLU A 48 7.50 9.22 -5.01
N CYS A 49 7.77 9.63 -3.77
CA CYS A 49 7.00 9.20 -2.60
C CYS A 49 5.50 9.54 -2.74
N HIS A 50 5.18 10.75 -3.19
CA HIS A 50 3.81 11.17 -3.47
C HIS A 50 3.15 10.29 -4.55
N THR A 51 3.88 10.03 -5.65
CA THR A 51 3.41 9.17 -6.75
C THR A 51 3.16 7.75 -6.28
N MET A 52 4.03 7.22 -5.41
CA MET A 52 3.86 5.89 -4.80
C MET A 52 2.66 5.85 -3.86
N ALA A 53 2.44 6.89 -3.05
CA ALA A 53 1.25 6.99 -2.21
C ALA A 53 -0.04 7.00 -3.03
N MET A 54 -0.09 7.75 -4.14
CA MET A 54 -1.23 7.72 -5.06
C MET A 54 -1.45 6.34 -5.68
N ALA A 55 -0.38 5.68 -6.12
CA ALA A 55 -0.45 4.34 -6.69
C ALA A 55 -0.96 3.31 -5.67
N ALA A 56 -0.46 3.36 -4.43
CA ALA A 56 -0.90 2.52 -3.32
C ALA A 56 -2.38 2.74 -2.99
N CYS A 57 -2.80 3.99 -2.85
CA CYS A 57 -4.19 4.36 -2.62
C CYS A 57 -5.12 3.75 -3.69
N ARG A 58 -4.78 3.97 -4.96
CA ARG A 58 -5.55 3.47 -6.10
C ARG A 58 -5.61 1.95 -6.13
N ILE A 59 -4.46 1.29 -5.96
CA ILE A 59 -4.38 -0.18 -5.98
C ILE A 59 -5.17 -0.76 -4.82
N ALA A 60 -5.10 -0.19 -3.62
CA ALA A 60 -5.84 -0.67 -2.47
C ALA A 60 -7.36 -0.62 -2.71
N CYS A 61 -7.90 0.50 -3.20
CA CYS A 61 -9.33 0.61 -3.49
C CYS A 61 -9.76 -0.37 -4.58
N LEU A 62 -9.00 -0.45 -5.68
CA LEU A 62 -9.31 -1.38 -6.77
C LEU A 62 -9.18 -2.84 -6.34
N ALA A 63 -8.23 -3.18 -5.47
CA ALA A 63 -8.06 -4.53 -4.97
C ALA A 63 -9.25 -4.92 -4.09
N ALA A 64 -9.71 -4.01 -3.23
CA ALA A 64 -10.93 -4.18 -2.45
C ALA A 64 -12.19 -4.30 -3.34
N ASP A 65 -12.27 -3.58 -4.46
CA ASP A 65 -13.33 -3.78 -5.45
C ASP A 65 -13.21 -5.13 -6.18
N ALA A 66 -12.00 -5.57 -6.50
CA ALA A 66 -11.76 -6.81 -7.22
C ALA A 66 -12.18 -8.04 -6.40
N ILE A 67 -11.78 -8.12 -5.12
CA ILE A 67 -12.19 -9.22 -4.24
C ILE A 67 -13.70 -9.26 -3.98
N ARG A 68 -14.42 -8.17 -4.29
CA ARG A 68 -15.88 -8.05 -4.23
C ARG A 68 -16.59 -8.33 -5.56
N GLY A 69 -15.83 -8.73 -6.59
CA GLY A 69 -16.35 -8.97 -7.94
C GLY A 69 -16.74 -7.70 -8.71
N ARG A 70 -16.33 -6.51 -8.24
CA ARG A 70 -16.64 -5.22 -8.89
C ARG A 70 -15.58 -4.77 -9.88
N TYR A 71 -14.40 -5.39 -9.86
CA TYR A 71 -13.28 -5.03 -10.72
C TYR A 71 -12.58 -6.27 -11.28
N ASN A 72 -12.33 -6.28 -12.60
CA ASN A 72 -11.60 -7.38 -13.24
C ASN A 72 -10.11 -7.31 -12.87
N VAL A 73 -9.61 -8.37 -12.23
CA VAL A 73 -8.20 -8.52 -11.80
C VAL A 73 -7.20 -8.36 -12.96
N GLU A 74 -7.55 -8.72 -14.19
CA GLU A 74 -6.67 -8.58 -15.37
C GLU A 74 -6.26 -7.12 -15.63
N ARG A 75 -7.07 -6.15 -15.19
CA ARG A 75 -6.76 -4.73 -15.32
C ARG A 75 -5.57 -4.29 -14.47
N PHE A 76 -5.11 -5.11 -13.53
CA PHE A 76 -3.87 -4.89 -12.78
C PHE A 76 -2.59 -5.27 -13.54
N ALA A 77 -2.66 -5.81 -14.77
CA ALA A 77 -1.47 -6.31 -15.49
C ALA A 77 -0.32 -5.29 -15.64
N ARG A 78 -0.62 -3.98 -15.55
CA ARG A 78 0.38 -2.91 -15.61
C ARG A 78 0.93 -2.46 -14.25
N SER A 79 0.27 -2.81 -13.15
CA SER A 79 0.55 -2.31 -11.80
C SER A 79 0.81 -3.41 -10.77
N MET A 80 0.46 -4.66 -11.04
CA MET A 80 0.73 -5.83 -10.19
C MET A 80 1.53 -6.90 -10.93
N THR A 81 2.33 -7.66 -10.18
CA THR A 81 2.96 -8.87 -10.69
C THR A 81 1.90 -9.96 -10.90
N ARG A 82 2.17 -10.88 -11.84
CA ARG A 82 1.27 -12.00 -12.11
C ARG A 82 0.96 -12.87 -10.87
N PRO A 83 1.95 -13.28 -10.05
CA PRO A 83 1.66 -14.03 -8.82
C PRO A 83 0.80 -13.24 -7.82
N CYS A 84 0.90 -11.91 -7.78
CA CYS A 84 0.05 -11.09 -6.91
C CYS A 84 -1.40 -11.05 -7.42
N MET A 85 -1.60 -10.94 -8.74
CA MET A 85 -2.94 -11.01 -9.34
C MET A 85 -3.60 -12.36 -9.11
N GLU A 86 -2.87 -13.46 -9.29
CA GLU A 86 -3.38 -14.82 -9.07
C GLU A 86 -3.86 -15.01 -7.61
N ARG A 87 -3.11 -14.48 -6.62
CA ARG A 87 -3.56 -14.51 -5.22
C ARG A 87 -4.81 -13.68 -4.96
N LEU A 88 -4.93 -12.52 -5.59
CA LEU A 88 -6.11 -11.66 -5.47
C LEU A 88 -7.36 -12.35 -6.05
N GLN A 89 -7.18 -13.06 -7.16
CA GLN A 89 -8.24 -13.85 -7.79
C GLN A 89 -8.66 -15.03 -6.89
N VAL A 90 -7.71 -15.75 -6.29
CA VAL A 90 -8.02 -16.79 -5.30
C VAL A 90 -8.78 -16.20 -4.10
N MET A 91 -8.38 -15.03 -3.61
CA MET A 91 -9.09 -14.35 -2.52
C MET A 91 -10.53 -13.99 -2.89
N GLN A 92 -10.75 -13.52 -4.12
CA GLN A 92 -12.09 -13.27 -4.65
C GLN A 92 -12.96 -14.54 -4.63
N GLU A 93 -12.44 -15.67 -5.16
CA GLU A 93 -13.17 -16.94 -5.20
C GLU A 93 -13.52 -17.48 -3.80
N LEU A 94 -12.58 -17.38 -2.86
CA LEU A 94 -12.80 -17.79 -1.47
C LEU A 94 -13.87 -16.91 -0.79
N LEU A 95 -13.80 -15.59 -1.00
CA LEU A 95 -14.80 -14.67 -0.47
C LEU A 95 -16.17 -14.90 -1.09
N ASP A 96 -16.26 -15.07 -2.41
CA ASP A 96 -17.52 -15.36 -3.10
C ASP A 96 -18.18 -16.62 -2.52
N THR A 97 -17.40 -17.67 -2.26
CA THR A 97 -17.87 -18.90 -1.62
C THR A 97 -18.33 -18.66 -0.18
N HIS A 98 -17.56 -17.93 0.63
CA HIS A 98 -17.90 -17.61 2.01
C HIS A 98 -19.17 -16.75 2.13
N MET A 99 -19.39 -15.85 1.17
CA MET A 99 -20.54 -14.95 1.13
C MET A 99 -21.85 -15.66 0.75
N LEU A 100 -21.80 -16.87 0.17
CA LEU A 100 -23.00 -17.69 -0.08
C LEU A 100 -23.71 -18.09 1.22
N SER A 101 -22.96 -18.34 2.30
CA SER A 101 -23.51 -18.70 3.60
C SER A 101 -23.77 -17.50 4.52
N HIS A 102 -23.36 -16.29 4.13
CA HIS A 102 -23.46 -15.06 4.94
C HIS A 102 -24.03 -13.87 4.13
N PRO A 103 -25.30 -13.92 3.70
CA PRO A 103 -25.90 -12.89 2.83
C PRO A 103 -25.94 -11.49 3.46
N ASP A 104 -26.08 -11.37 4.79
CA ASP A 104 -26.05 -10.08 5.48
C ASP A 104 -24.66 -9.42 5.43
N MET A 105 -23.61 -10.23 5.55
CA MET A 105 -22.22 -9.78 5.40
C MET A 105 -21.97 -9.36 3.95
N LYS A 106 -22.46 -10.15 2.99
CA LYS A 106 -22.41 -9.82 1.56
C LYS A 106 -23.08 -8.49 1.26
N ALA A 107 -24.21 -8.17 1.87
CA ALA A 107 -24.87 -6.88 1.64
C ALA A 107 -24.01 -5.70 2.15
N ARG A 108 -23.48 -5.78 3.37
CA ARG A 108 -22.67 -4.69 3.95
C ARG A 108 -21.35 -4.49 3.21
N PHE A 109 -20.67 -5.58 2.87
CA PHE A 109 -19.37 -5.57 2.20
C PHE A 109 -19.49 -5.27 0.70
N CYS A 110 -20.50 -5.87 0.08
CA CYS A 110 -20.99 -5.72 -1.29
C CYS A 110 -21.20 -4.28 -1.72
N TYR A 111 -22.07 -3.54 -1.01
CA TYR A 111 -22.70 -2.36 -1.61
C TYR A 111 -21.97 -1.04 -1.36
N LEU A 112 -21.27 -0.92 -0.23
CA LEU A 112 -20.70 0.34 0.22
C LEU A 112 -19.37 0.67 -0.50
N PRO A 113 -19.07 1.96 -0.73
CA PRO A 113 -17.82 2.36 -1.35
C PRO A 113 -16.64 2.12 -0.40
N THR A 114 -15.47 1.82 -0.97
CA THR A 114 -14.20 1.83 -0.24
C THR A 114 -13.71 3.26 -0.15
N VAL A 115 -13.50 3.76 1.07
CA VAL A 115 -13.02 5.12 1.31
C VAL A 115 -11.67 5.05 2.00
N PRO A 116 -10.56 5.42 1.32
CA PRO A 116 -9.26 5.51 1.95
C PRO A 116 -9.22 6.66 2.94
N THR A 117 -8.56 6.45 4.08
CA THR A 117 -8.48 7.41 5.18
C THR A 117 -7.04 7.84 5.46
N PHE A 118 -6.10 6.88 5.43
CA PHE A 118 -4.71 7.14 5.73
C PHE A 118 -3.77 6.16 5.03
N ILE A 119 -2.54 6.59 4.75
CA ILE A 119 -1.51 5.75 4.14
C ILE A 119 -0.22 5.86 4.95
N GLU A 120 0.29 4.72 5.36
CA GLU A 120 1.63 4.60 5.96
C GLU A 120 2.54 3.88 4.98
N GLY A 121 3.79 4.32 4.85
CA GLY A 121 4.76 3.67 4.00
C GLY A 121 6.14 3.61 4.64
N MET A 122 6.87 2.55 4.32
CA MET A 122 8.26 2.36 4.67
C MET A 122 9.06 2.11 3.40
N LEU A 123 10.00 3.00 3.10
CA LEU A 123 10.95 2.79 2.00
C LEU A 123 12.10 1.93 2.53
N ILE A 124 12.10 0.66 2.16
CA ILE A 124 13.00 -0.38 2.70
C ILE A 124 14.34 -0.36 1.96
N SER A 125 14.31 -0.14 0.65
CA SER A 125 15.48 -0.04 -0.22
C SER A 125 15.16 0.88 -1.40
N ASN A 126 16.15 1.17 -2.25
CA ASN A 126 15.94 1.99 -3.46
C ASN A 126 14.92 1.38 -4.43
N ASP A 127 14.67 0.07 -4.34
CA ASP A 127 13.80 -0.68 -5.24
C ASP A 127 12.61 -1.32 -4.53
N THR A 128 12.40 -1.07 -3.23
CA THR A 128 11.31 -1.70 -2.46
C THR A 128 10.68 -0.72 -1.48
N ILE A 129 9.34 -0.60 -1.56
CA ILE A 129 8.52 0.14 -0.59
C ILE A 129 7.38 -0.75 -0.12
N GLU A 130 7.14 -0.76 1.18
CA GLU A 130 5.98 -1.39 1.80
C GLU A 130 5.02 -0.31 2.28
N MET A 131 3.73 -0.49 2.03
CA MET A 131 2.72 0.53 2.34
C MET A 131 1.48 -0.14 2.93
N THR A 132 0.88 0.51 3.91
CA THR A 132 -0.43 0.17 4.44
C THR A 132 -1.39 1.28 4.06
N VAL A 133 -2.51 0.92 3.43
CA VAL A 133 -3.63 1.83 3.20
C VAL A 133 -4.73 1.46 4.19
N LEU A 134 -5.07 2.39 5.08
CA LEU A 134 -6.25 2.30 5.92
C LEU A 134 -7.43 2.84 5.14
N MET A 135 -8.52 2.10 5.14
CA MET A 135 -9.75 2.47 4.47
C MET A 135 -10.97 1.96 5.23
N THR A 136 -12.15 2.38 4.80
CA THR A 136 -13.40 1.85 5.32
C THR A 136 -14.29 1.35 4.19
N ILE A 137 -15.11 0.35 4.50
CA ILE A 137 -16.25 -0.06 3.68
C ILE A 137 -17.50 0.24 4.50
N GLY A 138 -18.12 1.38 4.23
CA GLY A 138 -19.13 1.93 5.14
C GLY A 138 -18.51 2.28 6.50
N SER A 139 -19.00 1.63 7.56
CA SER A 139 -18.47 1.74 8.92
C SER A 139 -17.35 0.74 9.24
N GLU A 140 -17.15 -0.28 8.42
CA GLU A 140 -16.19 -1.34 8.70
C GLU A 140 -14.78 -0.90 8.30
N PRO A 141 -13.80 -0.95 9.22
CA PRO A 141 -12.41 -0.67 8.88
C PRO A 141 -11.84 -1.82 8.03
N LEU A 142 -11.00 -1.46 7.06
CA LEU A 142 -10.26 -2.39 6.23
C LEU A 142 -8.82 -1.88 6.11
N ARG A 143 -7.87 -2.79 6.27
CA ARG A 143 -6.45 -2.52 6.12
C ARG A 143 -5.91 -3.26 4.90
N VAL A 144 -5.27 -2.52 4.01
CA VAL A 144 -4.64 -3.10 2.83
C VAL A 144 -3.13 -2.94 2.91
N ASN A 145 -2.42 -4.06 3.04
CA ASN A 145 -0.96 -4.10 3.05
C ASN A 145 -0.45 -4.37 1.63
N LEU A 146 0.42 -3.50 1.14
CA LEU A 146 0.97 -3.53 -0.21
C LEU A 146 2.50 -3.55 -0.15
N LYS A 147 3.13 -4.28 -1.07
CA LYS A 147 4.57 -4.22 -1.30
C LYS A 147 4.85 -3.93 -2.77
N PHE A 148 5.52 -2.82 -3.04
CA PHE A 148 5.96 -2.48 -4.37
C PHE A 148 7.43 -2.78 -4.54
N ARG A 149 7.78 -3.27 -5.74
CA ARG A 149 9.16 -3.47 -6.16
C ARG A 149 9.40 -2.75 -7.47
N TYR A 150 10.55 -2.10 -7.62
CA TYR A 150 10.96 -1.48 -8.86
C TYR A 150 11.51 -2.57 -9.80
N VAL A 151 10.84 -2.82 -10.92
CA VAL A 151 11.18 -3.87 -11.88
C VAL A 151 11.38 -3.25 -13.25
N GLY A 152 12.62 -3.27 -13.73
CA GLY A 152 13.01 -2.59 -14.97
C GLY A 152 12.93 -1.08 -14.79
N SER A 153 11.84 -0.47 -15.26
CA SER A 153 11.61 0.98 -15.22
C SER A 153 10.28 1.37 -14.55
N ARG A 154 9.66 0.47 -13.79
CA ARG A 154 8.34 0.68 -13.18
C ARG A 154 8.22 0.06 -11.80
N TRP A 155 7.46 0.72 -10.94
CA TRP A 155 7.02 0.16 -9.67
C TRP A 155 5.86 -0.81 -9.92
N MET A 156 6.01 -2.04 -9.44
CA MET A 156 5.02 -3.11 -9.54
C MET A 156 4.65 -3.59 -8.14
N CYS A 157 3.36 -3.64 -7.85
CA CYS A 157 2.85 -4.27 -6.64
C CYS A 157 3.09 -5.78 -6.73
N SER A 158 3.90 -6.28 -5.80
CA SER A 158 4.35 -7.68 -5.73
C SER A 158 3.63 -8.47 -4.64
N PHE A 159 2.91 -7.78 -3.76
CA PHE A 159 2.12 -8.34 -2.68
C PHE A 159 0.98 -7.37 -2.35
N ALA A 160 -0.22 -7.92 -2.21
CA ALA A 160 -1.40 -7.22 -1.74
C ALA A 160 -2.17 -8.15 -0.81
N ASP A 161 -2.46 -7.68 0.38
CA ASP A 161 -3.18 -8.39 1.43
C ASP A 161 -4.24 -7.46 2.02
N LEU A 162 -5.45 -7.98 2.19
CA LEU A 162 -6.63 -7.23 2.61
C LEU A 162 -7.18 -7.90 3.87
N GLY A 163 -7.16 -7.18 5.00
CA GLY A 163 -7.57 -7.70 6.31
C GLY A 163 -8.31 -6.68 7.16
#